data_AF-A0A7K3NIC3-F1
#
_entry.id   AF-A0A7K3NIC3-F1
#
_cell.length_a   1.000
_cell.length_b   1.000
_cell.length_c   1.000
_cell.angle_alpha   90.00
_cell.angle_beta   90.00
_cell.angle_gamma   90.00
#
_symmetry.space_group_name_H-M   'P 1'
#
loop_
_entity.id
_entity.type
_entity.pdbx_description
1 polymer ?
#
loop_
_entity_poly.entity_id
_entity_poly.type
_entity_poly.pdbx_seq_one_letter_code
_entity_poly.pdbx_strand_id
1 'polypeptide(L)' 'MLDPAYLKKIEAYITSGDLAFDFENGDEDRKGLILDFLEQLMDLAELADETATQLIFKGSALEAFLRTNSDK' A
#
# COMPACT_ATOMS: atom_id res chain seq x y z
N MET A 1 11.28 7.80 7.67
CA MET A 1 10.77 6.96 6.55
C MET A 1 9.72 5.93 6.99
N LEU A 2 9.21 5.98 8.23
CA LEU A 2 7.94 5.34 8.61
C LEU A 2 7.14 6.44 9.30
N ASP A 3 6.40 7.24 8.52
CA ASP A 3 5.60 8.35 9.04
C ASP A 3 4.11 8.04 8.88
N PRO A 4 3.46 7.50 9.94
CA PRO A 4 2.02 7.24 9.91
C PRO A 4 1.17 8.49 9.73
N ALA A 5 1.71 9.68 10.06
CA ALA A 5 0.95 10.92 9.89
C ALA A 5 0.70 11.21 8.41
N TYR A 6 1.62 10.84 7.52
CA TYR A 6 1.42 11.00 6.08
C TYR A 6 0.32 10.07 5.55
N LEU A 7 0.32 8.80 5.97
CA LEU A 7 -0.75 7.85 5.61
C LEU A 7 -2.13 8.34 6.08
N LYS A 8 -2.21 8.89 7.30
CA LYS A 8 -3.46 9.47 7.82
C LYS A 8 -3.95 10.68 7.01
N LYS A 9 -3.03 11.48 6.45
CA LYS A 9 -3.42 12.59 5.57
C LYS A 9 -4.03 12.08 4.27
N ILE A 10 -3.45 11.04 3.68
CA ILE A 10 -3.99 10.41 2.47
C ILE A 10 -5.37 9.81 2.77
N GLU A 11 -5.50 9.06 3.86
CA GLU A 11 -6.78 8.48 4.30
C GLU A 11 -7.84 9.57 4.51
N ALA A 12 -7.48 10.67 5.20
CA ALA A 12 -8.39 11.79 5.41
C ALA A 12 -8.82 12.45 4.09
N TYR A 13 -7.89 12.66 3.15
CA TYR A 13 -8.22 13.25 1.84
C TYR A 13 -9.20 12.36 1.04
N ILE A 14 -9.00 11.04 1.06
CA ILE A 14 -9.86 10.08 0.36
C ILE A 14 -11.24 9.99 1.02
N THR A 15 -11.31 9.99 2.35
CA THR A 15 -12.56 9.69 3.10
C THR A 15 -13.40 10.93 3.45
N SER A 16 -12.81 12.12 3.46
CA SER A 16 -13.50 13.38 3.79
C SER A 16 -14.49 13.87 2.72
N GLY A 17 -14.36 13.37 1.50
CA GLY A 17 -15.06 13.91 0.33
C GLY A 17 -14.26 14.99 -0.41
N ASP A 18 -13.14 15.47 0.13
CA ASP A 18 -12.27 16.47 -0.51
C ASP A 18 -11.73 15.96 -1.85
N LEU A 19 -11.32 14.68 -1.94
CA LEU A 19 -10.89 14.08 -3.20
C LEU A 19 -12.01 14.09 -4.26
N ALA A 20 -13.23 13.71 -3.87
CA ALA A 20 -14.36 13.69 -4.79
C ALA A 20 -14.70 15.10 -5.28
N PHE A 21 -14.69 16.08 -4.37
CA PHE A 21 -14.90 17.48 -4.69
C PHE A 21 -13.82 18.00 -5.67
N ASP A 22 -12.54 17.76 -5.38
CA ASP A 22 -11.42 18.15 -6.24
C ASP A 22 -11.52 17.48 -7.62
N PHE A 23 -11.93 16.22 -7.67
CA PHE A 23 -12.09 15.50 -8.92
C PHE A 23 -13.25 16.05 -9.75
N GLU A 24 -14.42 16.29 -9.15
CA GLU A 24 -15.60 16.80 -9.86
C GLU A 24 -15.37 18.22 -10.41
N ASN A 25 -14.69 19.07 -9.64
CA ASN A 25 -14.48 20.49 -9.95
C ASN A 25 -13.14 20.77 -10.65
N GLY A 26 -12.27 19.78 -10.79
CA GLY A 26 -11.00 19.89 -11.50
C GLY A 26 -11.14 19.93 -13.03
N ASP A 27 -10.17 20.54 -13.69
CA ASP A 27 -9.96 20.38 -15.13
C ASP A 27 -9.46 18.97 -15.47
N GLU A 28 -9.33 18.66 -16.77
CA GLU A 28 -8.91 17.33 -17.22
C GLU A 28 -7.52 16.95 -16.70
N ASP A 29 -6.59 17.90 -16.66
CA ASP A 29 -5.24 17.69 -16.13
C ASP A 29 -5.28 17.34 -14.64
N ARG A 30 -6.06 18.08 -13.83
CA ARG A 30 -6.22 17.79 -12.40
C ARG A 30 -6.88 16.43 -12.16
N LYS A 31 -7.89 16.07 -12.96
CA LYS A 31 -8.54 14.76 -12.89
C LYS A 31 -7.54 13.64 -13.19
N GLY A 32 -6.73 13.79 -14.24
CA GLY A 32 -5.66 12.85 -14.58
C GLY A 32 -4.69 12.65 -13.42
N LEU A 33 -4.18 13.75 -12.85
CA LEU A 33 -3.27 13.68 -11.70
C LEU A 33 -3.86 12.96 -10.47
N ILE A 34 -5.16 13.13 -10.21
CA ILE A 34 -5.84 12.42 -9.12
C ILE A 34 -5.91 10.92 -9.41
N LEU A 35 -6.25 10.53 -10.64
CA LEU A 35 -6.31 9.12 -11.03
C LEU A 35 -4.94 8.46 -10.97
N ASP A 36 -3.91 9.10 -11.52
CA ASP A 36 -2.52 8.61 -11.48
C ASP A 36 -2.04 8.43 -10.04
N PHE A 37 -2.39 9.36 -9.15
CA PHE A 37 -2.05 9.25 -7.74
C PHE A 37 -2.75 8.07 -7.06
N LEU A 38 -4.02 7.83 -7.36
CA LEU A 38 -4.77 6.70 -6.82
C LEU A 38 -4.22 5.35 -7.34
N GLU A 39 -3.86 5.28 -8.62
CA GLU A 39 -3.21 4.10 -9.22
C GLU A 39 -1.89 3.78 -8.51
N GLN A 40 -1.03 4.78 -8.28
CA GLN A 40 0.21 4.59 -7.52
C GLN A 40 -0.01 4.11 -6.08
N LEU A 41 -1.08 4.56 -5.42
CA LEU A 41 -1.42 4.06 -4.08
C LEU A 41 -1.85 2.60 -4.10
N MET A 42 -2.56 2.17 -5.15
CA MET A 42 -2.96 0.78 -5.33
C MET A 42 -1.74 -0.12 -5.56
N ASP A 43 -0.83 0.27 -6.46
CA ASP A 43 0.42 -0.45 -6.72
C ASP A 43 1.27 -0.57 -5.44
N LEU A 44 1.35 0.51 -4.65
CA LEU A 44 2.08 0.51 -3.39
C LEU A 44 1.43 -0.41 -2.35
N ALA A 45 0.10 -0.48 -2.31
CA ALA A 45 -0.63 -1.37 -1.41
C ALA A 45 -0.37 -2.85 -1.76
N GLU A 46 -0.38 -3.21 -3.05
CA GLU A 46 -0.03 -4.56 -3.51
C GLU A 46 1.42 -4.91 -3.15
N LEU A 47 2.38 -4.02 -3.44
CA LEU A 47 3.78 -4.22 -3.07
C LEU A 47 3.96 -4.38 -1.56
N ALA A 48 3.23 -3.60 -0.75
CA ALA A 48 3.28 -3.69 0.70
C ALA A 48 2.74 -5.04 1.20
N ASP A 49 1.66 -5.55 0.62
CA ASP A 49 1.10 -6.86 0.96
C ASP A 49 2.04 -8.01 0.59
N GLU A 50 2.60 -8.00 -0.62
CA GLU A 50 3.59 -8.99 -1.05
C GLU A 50 4.82 -8.97 -0.13
N THR A 51 5.30 -7.78 0.20
CA THR A 51 6.44 -7.60 1.09
C THR A 51 6.12 -8.11 2.50
N ALA A 52 4.93 -7.80 3.04
CA ALA A 52 4.50 -8.28 4.34
C ALA A 52 4.40 -9.82 4.37
N THR A 53 3.79 -10.41 3.34
CA THR A 53 3.72 -11.87 3.14
C THR A 53 5.13 -12.48 3.13
N GLN A 54 6.05 -11.93 2.34
CA GLN A 54 7.43 -12.41 2.32
C GLN A 54 8.12 -12.29 3.68
N LEU A 55 7.93 -11.20 4.41
CA LEU A 55 8.53 -11.01 5.74
C LEU A 55 8.00 -12.02 6.77
N ILE A 56 6.70 -12.31 6.74
CA ILE A 56 6.06 -13.28 7.65
C ILE A 56 6.50 -14.73 7.33
N PHE A 57 6.58 -15.08 6.04
CA PHE A 57 6.80 -16.47 5.61
C PHE A 57 8.27 -16.84 5.36
N LYS A 58 9.17 -15.89 5.03
CA LYS A 58 10.61 -16.19 4.87
C LYS A 58 11.28 -16.61 6.18
N GLY A 59 10.75 -16.19 7.33
CA GLY A 59 11.12 -16.73 8.63
C GLY A 59 10.46 -18.09 8.87
N SER A 60 9.13 -18.15 8.89
CA SER A 60 8.39 -19.33 9.39
C SER A 60 8.44 -20.58 8.50
N ALA A 61 8.29 -20.46 7.17
CA ALA A 61 8.20 -21.62 6.28
C ALA A 61 9.58 -22.21 5.97
N LEU A 62 10.58 -21.36 5.74
CA LEU A 62 11.96 -21.79 5.51
C LEU A 62 12.59 -22.34 6.79
N GLU A 63 12.38 -21.71 7.95
CA GLU A 63 12.89 -22.20 9.24
C GLU A 63 12.21 -23.53 9.65
N ALA A 64 10.90 -23.69 9.44
CA ALA A 64 10.21 -24.96 9.68
C ALA A 64 10.68 -26.07 8.72
N PHE A 65 10.95 -25.74 7.45
CA PHE A 65 11.50 -26.68 6.46
C PHE A 65 12.97 -27.04 6.76
N LEU A 66 13.79 -26.08 7.18
CA LEU A 66 15.18 -26.32 7.56
C LEU A 66 15.28 -27.13 8.86
N ARG A 67 14.39 -26.90 9.84
CA ARG A 67 14.35 -27.68 11.09
C ARG A 67 13.95 -29.13 10.83
N THR A 68 12.92 -29.38 10.04
CA THR A 68 12.46 -30.74 9.69
C THR A 68 13.48 -31.57 8.89
N ASN A 69 14.41 -30.92 8.17
CA ASN A 69 15.50 -31.60 7.46
C ASN A 69 16.82 -31.69 8.28
N SER A 70 16.95 -30.93 9.36
CA SER A 70 18.12 -30.99 10.25
C SER A 70 17.95 -32.02 11.38
N ASP A 71 16.71 -32.46 11.63
CA ASP A 71 16.34 -33.48 12.64
C ASP A 71 16.31 -34.93 12.07
N LYS A 72 16.87 -35.16 10.87
CA LYS A 72 17.05 -36.49 10.25
C LYS A 72 18.53 -36.79 10.04
#